data_AF-A0A963N9W5-F1
#
_entry.id   AF-A0A963N9W5-F1
#
_cell.length_a   1.000
_cell.length_b   1.000
_cell.length_c   1.000
_cell.angle_alpha   90.00
_cell.angle_beta   90.00
_cell.angle_gamma   90.00
#
_symmetry.space_group_name_H-M   'P 1'
#
loop_
_entity.id
_entity.type
_entity.pdbx_description
1 polymer ?
#
loop_
_entity_poly.entity_id
_entity_poly.type
_entity_poly.pdbx_seq_one_letter_code
_entity_poly.pdbx_strand_id
1 'polypeptide(L)'
;MKPALFVCLLLFHSLRLSAGQLQNYPFVVETVKEGAGQRVVARNNGPAPVSVMVALTASRNISTDRPFPVQAVVPPGARSLQLARIRPETAGAAYSFRTRSSWLLGDFNARQSPAAIYRLPYPDGLAFHIGQAAGGPLISHKTPDSQYAVDIGMPEGTPVVAARDGLVIDTEANQIRGGRSPELMGKANAVRIQHRDGTIAVYAHLAHGGVLVRRGQRVK
;
A
#
# COMPACT_ATOMS: atom_id res chain seq x y z
N MET A 1 -9.15 29.83 17.69
CA MET A 1 -9.27 28.36 17.85
C MET A 1 -8.21 27.72 16.97
N LYS A 2 -7.24 27.02 17.55
CA LYS A 2 -6.18 26.33 16.78
C LYS A 2 -6.80 25.06 16.15
N PRO A 3 -6.53 24.73 14.88
CA PRO A 3 -7.09 23.54 14.26
C PRO A 3 -6.46 22.30 14.93
N ALA A 4 -7.29 21.43 15.49
CA ALA A 4 -6.86 20.11 15.95
C ALA A 4 -6.63 19.24 14.72
N LEU A 5 -5.38 18.82 14.50
CA LEU A 5 -5.01 17.89 13.44
C LEU A 5 -5.25 16.46 13.97
N PHE A 6 -6.07 15.70 13.25
CA PHE A 6 -6.47 14.34 13.61
C PHE A 6 -5.44 13.35 13.06
N VAL A 7 -4.62 12.71 13.90
CA VAL A 7 -3.73 11.64 13.44
C VAL A 7 -4.49 10.33 13.46
N CYS A 8 -4.59 9.70 12.29
CA CYS A 8 -5.29 8.43 12.09
C CYS A 8 -4.26 7.29 12.04
N LEU A 9 -4.36 6.34 12.98
CA LEU A 9 -3.64 5.05 12.96
C LEU A 9 -4.53 4.01 12.31
N LEU A 10 -4.18 3.53 11.12
CA LEU A 10 -4.96 2.54 10.36
C LEU A 10 -4.28 1.17 10.39
N LEU A 11 -5.01 0.14 10.82
CA LEU A 11 -4.65 -1.28 10.69
C LEU A 11 -5.51 -1.88 9.56
N PHE A 12 -4.90 -2.15 8.40
CA PHE A 12 -5.63 -2.52 7.17
C PHE A 12 -5.79 -4.03 6.97
N HIS A 13 -6.95 -4.43 6.41
CA HIS A 13 -7.10 -5.57 5.49
C HIS A 13 -7.82 -5.06 4.22
N SER A 14 -7.11 -5.04 3.10
CA SER A 14 -7.54 -4.68 1.72
C SER A 14 -7.97 -3.22 1.45
N LEU A 15 -7.13 -2.46 0.74
CA LEU A 15 -7.44 -1.11 0.21
C LEU A 15 -7.94 -1.19 -1.24
N ARG A 16 -8.98 -0.40 -1.56
CA ARG A 16 -9.07 0.25 -2.88
C ARG A 16 -8.43 1.64 -2.75
N LEU A 17 -7.14 1.74 -3.08
CA LEU A 17 -6.43 3.01 -3.17
C LEU A 17 -6.89 3.79 -4.40
N SER A 18 -7.08 5.10 -4.24
CA SER A 18 -7.00 6.01 -5.38
C SER A 18 -5.59 5.90 -5.98
N ALA A 19 -5.53 5.74 -7.30
CA ALA A 19 -4.32 5.41 -8.06
C ALA A 19 -3.16 6.45 -7.96
N GLY A 20 -3.32 7.55 -7.21
CA GLY A 20 -2.37 8.65 -7.13
C GLY A 20 -1.25 8.48 -6.09
N GLN A 21 -1.52 7.85 -4.94
CA GLN A 21 -0.58 7.89 -3.79
C GLN A 21 0.58 6.89 -3.87
N LEU A 22 0.51 5.92 -4.77
CA LEU A 22 1.55 4.91 -5.00
C LEU A 22 2.45 5.21 -6.22
N GLN A 23 2.25 6.36 -6.88
CA GLN A 23 2.84 6.67 -8.20
C GLN A 23 4.38 6.59 -8.27
N ASN A 24 5.08 6.78 -7.15
CA ASN A 24 6.55 6.83 -7.11
C ASN A 24 7.20 5.57 -6.51
N TYR A 25 6.46 4.47 -6.34
CA TYR A 25 7.07 3.20 -5.93
C TYR A 25 7.65 2.48 -7.15
N PRO A 26 8.91 2.01 -7.12
CA PRO A 26 9.59 1.49 -8.30
C PRO A 26 9.20 0.03 -8.60
N PHE A 27 7.93 -0.16 -8.97
CA PHE A 27 7.32 -1.43 -9.36
C PHE A 27 6.72 -1.34 -10.76
N VAL A 28 6.92 -2.38 -11.56
CA VAL A 28 6.38 -2.45 -12.92
C VAL A 28 6.00 -3.88 -13.29
N VAL A 29 4.94 -4.01 -14.08
CA VAL A 29 4.58 -5.24 -14.80
C VAL A 29 4.78 -4.98 -16.28
N GLU A 30 5.48 -5.89 -16.95
CA GLU A 30 5.79 -5.76 -18.37
C GLU A 30 5.63 -7.10 -19.10
N THR A 31 5.50 -7.02 -20.41
CA THR A 31 5.45 -8.17 -21.30
C THR A 31 6.75 -8.24 -22.10
N VAL A 32 7.47 -9.34 -21.99
CA VAL A 32 8.78 -9.55 -22.63
C VAL A 32 8.67 -10.68 -23.66
N LYS A 33 9.26 -10.49 -24.85
CA LYS A 33 9.29 -11.54 -25.89
C LYS A 33 10.03 -12.78 -25.42
N GLU A 34 9.52 -13.96 -25.80
CA GLU A 34 10.16 -15.24 -25.51
C GLU A 34 9.80 -16.28 -26.57
N GLY A 35 10.75 -16.59 -27.46
CA GLY A 35 10.51 -17.47 -28.61
C GLY A 35 9.37 -16.95 -29.49
N ALA A 36 8.41 -17.82 -29.77
CA ALA A 36 7.18 -17.49 -30.51
C ALA A 36 6.09 -16.82 -29.64
N GLY A 37 6.31 -16.68 -28.34
CA GLY A 37 5.36 -16.10 -27.40
C GLY A 37 5.94 -14.94 -26.58
N GLN A 38 5.35 -14.70 -25.42
CA GLN A 38 5.71 -13.65 -24.48
C GLN A 38 5.59 -14.14 -23.03
N ARG A 39 6.37 -13.53 -22.13
CA ARG A 39 6.22 -13.66 -20.68
C ARG A 39 5.69 -12.37 -20.10
N VAL A 40 4.75 -12.49 -19.18
CA VAL A 40 4.39 -11.40 -18.28
C VAL A 40 5.30 -11.49 -17.07
N VAL A 41 6.05 -10.43 -16.78
CA VAL A 41 6.99 -10.37 -15.65
C VAL A 41 6.72 -9.14 -14.79
N ALA A 42 7.02 -9.25 -13.50
CA ALA A 42 7.03 -8.12 -12.58
C ALA A 42 8.46 -7.81 -12.12
N ARG A 43 8.75 -6.53 -11.93
CA ARG A 43 9.98 -6.05 -11.30
C ARG A 43 9.63 -5.18 -10.12
N ASN A 44 10.34 -5.38 -9.01
CA ASN A 44 10.16 -4.63 -7.79
C ASN A 44 11.54 -4.16 -7.30
N ASN A 45 11.90 -2.92 -7.59
CA ASN A 45 13.15 -2.33 -7.12
C ASN A 45 12.97 -1.61 -5.77
N GLY A 46 11.80 -1.73 -5.15
CA GLY A 46 11.50 -1.08 -3.89
C GLY A 46 11.77 -1.99 -2.68
N PRO A 47 11.76 -1.43 -1.47
CA PRO A 47 12.13 -2.14 -0.25
C PRO A 47 11.01 -3.01 0.34
N ALA A 48 9.79 -2.92 -0.19
CA ALA A 48 8.61 -3.65 0.28
C ALA A 48 8.15 -4.71 -0.73
N PRO A 49 7.49 -5.79 -0.29
CA PRO A 49 6.77 -6.67 -1.21
C PRO A 49 5.62 -5.91 -1.89
N VAL A 50 5.27 -6.35 -3.09
CA VAL A 50 4.12 -5.84 -3.85
C VAL A 50 3.17 -6.97 -4.18
N SER A 51 1.92 -6.80 -3.81
CA SER A 51 0.83 -7.68 -4.21
C SER A 51 0.29 -7.20 -5.55
N VAL A 52 0.37 -8.04 -6.58
CA VAL A 52 -0.01 -7.72 -7.95
C VAL A 52 -1.11 -8.65 -8.45
N MET A 53 -2.05 -8.09 -9.20
CA MET A 53 -3.02 -8.82 -9.99
C MET A 53 -2.88 -8.44 -11.46
N VAL A 54 -2.77 -9.42 -12.35
CA VAL A 54 -2.71 -9.22 -13.80
C VAL A 54 -3.85 -9.99 -14.46
N ALA A 55 -4.67 -9.29 -15.23
CA ALA A 55 -5.78 -9.85 -15.99
C ALA A 55 -5.57 -9.67 -17.50
N LEU A 56 -6.11 -10.58 -18.29
CA LEU A 56 -6.30 -10.40 -19.73
C LEU A 56 -7.62 -9.65 -19.96
N THR A 57 -7.59 -8.57 -20.73
CA THR A 57 -8.79 -7.78 -21.07
C THR A 57 -9.25 -7.99 -22.50
N ALA A 58 -8.39 -8.55 -23.35
CA ALA A 58 -8.70 -8.97 -24.70
C ALA A 58 -7.70 -10.05 -25.10
N SER A 59 -8.13 -11.05 -25.88
CA SER A 59 -7.25 -12.09 -26.39
C SER A 59 -7.77 -12.70 -27.69
N ARG A 60 -6.85 -13.16 -28.54
CA ARG A 60 -7.14 -13.89 -29.78
C ARG A 60 -6.00 -14.87 -30.07
N ASN A 61 -6.34 -16.14 -30.30
CA ASN A 61 -5.40 -17.21 -30.66
C ASN A 61 -4.23 -17.33 -29.67
N ILE A 62 -4.51 -17.33 -28.36
CA ILE A 62 -3.49 -17.48 -27.32
C ILE A 62 -3.72 -18.72 -26.48
N SER A 63 -2.61 -19.29 -25.99
CA SER A 63 -2.53 -20.27 -24.92
C SER A 63 -1.77 -19.67 -23.74
N THR A 64 -2.17 -19.99 -22.52
CA THR A 64 -1.53 -19.49 -21.30
C THR A 64 -1.04 -20.65 -20.43
N ASP A 65 0.13 -20.50 -19.79
CA ASP A 65 0.68 -21.54 -18.90
C ASP A 65 -0.10 -21.71 -17.59
N ARG A 66 -1.00 -20.78 -17.27
CA ARG A 66 -1.85 -20.77 -16.08
C ARG A 66 -3.11 -19.94 -16.29
N PRO A 67 -4.16 -20.13 -15.46
CA PRO A 67 -5.36 -19.30 -15.51
C PRO A 67 -5.09 -17.82 -15.22
N PHE A 68 -5.90 -16.94 -15.81
CA PHE A 68 -5.97 -15.52 -15.49
C PHE A 68 -7.30 -15.21 -14.75
N PRO A 69 -7.33 -14.20 -13.86
CA PRO A 69 -6.23 -13.31 -13.49
C PRO A 69 -5.16 -14.02 -12.65
N VAL A 70 -3.91 -13.61 -12.83
CA VAL A 70 -2.78 -14.05 -12.00
C VAL A 70 -2.65 -13.12 -10.82
N GLN A 71 -2.61 -13.68 -9.61
CA GLN A 71 -2.29 -12.96 -8.38
C GLN A 71 -0.95 -13.45 -7.85
N ALA A 72 -0.07 -12.54 -7.46
CA ALA A 72 1.25 -12.88 -6.94
C ALA A 72 1.73 -11.83 -5.94
N VAL A 73 2.62 -12.27 -5.05
CA VAL A 73 3.42 -11.38 -4.21
C VAL A 73 4.81 -11.29 -4.83
N VAL A 74 5.24 -10.09 -5.16
CA VAL A 74 6.54 -9.80 -5.76
C VAL A 74 7.48 -9.33 -4.67
N PRO A 75 8.52 -10.11 -4.30
CA PRO A 75 9.43 -9.76 -3.23
C PRO A 75 10.15 -8.42 -3.46
N PRO A 76 10.60 -7.73 -2.40
CA PRO A 76 11.45 -6.55 -2.55
C PRO A 76 12.75 -6.90 -3.28
N GLY A 77 13.24 -5.99 -4.13
CA GLY A 77 14.45 -6.20 -4.94
C GLY A 77 14.32 -7.26 -6.05
N ALA A 78 13.13 -7.80 -6.33
CA ALA A 78 12.91 -8.76 -7.38
C ALA A 78 13.20 -8.15 -8.77
N ARG A 79 14.34 -8.51 -9.36
CA ARG A 79 14.77 -8.00 -10.67
C ARG A 79 13.85 -8.41 -11.81
N SER A 80 13.28 -9.62 -11.75
CA SER A 80 12.32 -10.15 -12.73
C SER A 80 11.64 -11.40 -12.15
N LEU A 81 10.37 -11.30 -11.80
CA LEU A 81 9.53 -12.43 -11.40
C LEU A 81 8.61 -12.79 -12.57
N GLN A 82 8.63 -14.04 -13.03
CA GLN A 82 7.69 -14.51 -14.05
C GLN A 82 6.30 -14.70 -13.43
N LEU A 83 5.32 -13.96 -13.95
CA LEU A 83 3.92 -14.07 -13.53
C LEU A 83 3.16 -15.10 -14.38
N ALA A 84 3.37 -15.09 -15.70
CA ALA A 84 2.73 -16.01 -16.64
C ALA A 84 3.49 -16.06 -17.96
N ARG A 85 3.15 -17.04 -18.78
CA ARG A 85 3.61 -17.19 -20.16
C ARG A 85 2.42 -17.30 -21.09
N ILE A 86 2.50 -16.58 -22.20
CA ILE A 86 1.46 -16.50 -23.23
C ILE A 86 2.10 -16.87 -24.56
N ARG A 87 1.49 -17.82 -25.28
CA ARG A 87 1.95 -18.27 -26.60
C ARG A 87 0.80 -18.22 -27.61
N PRO A 88 1.08 -18.24 -28.92
CA PRO A 88 0.04 -18.58 -29.90
C PRO A 88 -0.54 -19.96 -29.57
N GLU A 89 -1.87 -20.09 -29.63
CA GLU A 89 -2.53 -21.40 -29.51
C GLU A 89 -2.24 -22.23 -30.78
N THR A 90 -2.51 -21.66 -31.95
CA THR A 90 -2.10 -22.23 -33.23
C THR A 90 -0.72 -21.71 -33.63
N ALA A 91 0.26 -22.62 -33.73
CA ALA A 91 1.62 -22.29 -34.16
C ALA A 91 1.65 -21.63 -35.55
N GLY A 92 2.45 -20.57 -35.70
CA GLY A 92 2.59 -19.82 -36.96
C GLY A 92 1.44 -18.85 -37.28
N ALA A 93 0.30 -18.95 -36.59
CA ALA A 93 -0.81 -18.02 -36.77
C ALA A 93 -0.64 -16.74 -35.95
N ALA A 94 -1.15 -15.62 -36.47
CA ALA A 94 -1.16 -14.34 -35.76
C ALA A 94 -1.97 -14.44 -34.45
N TYR A 95 -1.47 -13.82 -33.39
CA TYR A 95 -2.12 -13.76 -32.08
C TYR A 95 -2.03 -12.35 -31.50
N SER A 96 -2.92 -12.03 -30.57
CA SER A 96 -2.94 -10.72 -29.91
C SER A 96 -3.55 -10.81 -28.53
N PHE A 97 -3.11 -9.99 -27.60
CA PHE A 97 -3.75 -9.84 -26.30
C PHE A 97 -3.52 -8.46 -25.70
N ARG A 98 -4.30 -8.14 -24.67
CA ARG A 98 -4.11 -6.95 -23.83
C ARG A 98 -4.17 -7.36 -22.36
N THR A 99 -3.22 -6.87 -21.58
CA THR A 99 -3.18 -7.06 -20.13
C THR A 99 -3.59 -5.79 -19.39
N ARG A 100 -4.20 -5.97 -18.22
CA ARG A 100 -4.38 -4.92 -17.23
C ARG A 100 -3.80 -5.40 -15.91
N SER A 101 -2.96 -4.57 -15.28
CA SER A 101 -2.40 -4.85 -13.97
C SER A 101 -2.91 -3.86 -12.93
N SER A 102 -3.15 -4.34 -11.73
CA SER A 102 -3.35 -3.53 -10.52
C SER A 102 -2.45 -4.06 -9.42
N TRP A 103 -1.97 -3.20 -8.53
CA TRP A 103 -1.08 -3.63 -7.46
C TRP A 103 -1.26 -2.77 -6.20
N LEU A 104 -0.82 -3.30 -5.08
CA LEU A 104 -0.81 -2.67 -3.76
C LEU A 104 0.49 -3.01 -3.03
N LEU A 105 0.99 -2.09 -2.21
CA LEU A 105 2.12 -2.36 -1.33
C LEU A 105 1.73 -3.38 -0.25
N GLY A 106 2.65 -4.29 0.05
CA GLY A 106 2.46 -5.33 1.04
C GLY A 106 2.19 -6.70 0.43
N ASP A 107 2.05 -7.66 1.33
CA ASP A 107 1.71 -9.04 1.02
C ASP A 107 0.23 -9.28 1.36
N PHE A 108 -0.58 -9.66 0.36
CA PHE A 108 -1.99 -9.96 0.58
C PHE A 108 -2.23 -11.21 1.45
N ASN A 109 -1.18 -11.99 1.72
CA ASN A 109 -1.17 -13.12 2.64
C ASN A 109 -0.67 -12.74 4.03
N ALA A 110 -0.35 -11.47 4.29
CA ALA A 110 0.08 -11.00 5.60
C ALA A 110 -0.96 -11.37 6.67
N ARG A 111 -0.47 -11.87 7.81
CA ARG A 111 -1.32 -12.26 8.93
C ARG A 111 -0.80 -11.58 10.18
N GLN A 112 -1.67 -10.87 10.87
CA GLN A 112 -1.29 -10.24 12.14
C GLN A 112 -0.80 -11.31 13.12
N SER A 113 0.37 -11.07 13.71
CA SER A 113 0.87 -11.93 14.78
C SER A 113 0.01 -11.75 16.04
N PRO A 114 -0.46 -12.84 16.68
CA PRO A 114 -1.14 -12.74 17.98
C PRO A 114 -0.25 -12.17 19.09
N ALA A 115 1.07 -12.25 18.92
CA ALA A 115 2.06 -11.68 19.83
C ALA A 115 2.47 -10.25 19.47
N ALA A 116 1.79 -9.61 18.51
CA ALA A 116 2.08 -8.23 18.13
C ALA A 116 1.74 -7.29 19.29
N ILE A 117 2.78 -6.63 19.81
CA ILE A 117 2.64 -5.58 20.83
C ILE A 117 2.76 -4.23 20.11
N TYR A 118 1.81 -3.34 20.40
CA TYR A 118 1.84 -1.96 19.94
C TYR A 118 1.95 -1.04 21.15
N ARG A 119 2.88 -0.07 21.07
CA ARG A 119 2.88 1.09 21.96
C ARG A 119 1.96 2.17 21.39
N LEU A 120 1.67 3.18 22.20
CA LEU A 120 1.00 4.38 21.72
C LEU A 120 1.90 5.11 20.71
N PRO A 121 1.35 5.67 19.61
CA PRO A 121 2.13 6.28 18.53
C PRO A 121 2.64 7.70 18.87
N TYR A 122 2.95 7.96 20.13
CA TYR A 122 3.48 9.22 20.64
C TYR A 122 4.46 8.95 21.81
N PRO A 123 5.34 9.91 22.16
CA PRO A 123 6.29 9.76 23.25
C PRO A 123 5.64 9.32 24.57
N ASP A 124 6.36 8.52 25.34
CA ASP A 124 5.88 7.99 26.62
C ASP A 124 5.65 9.12 27.63
N GLY A 125 4.68 8.93 28.52
CA GLY A 125 4.29 9.94 29.52
C GLY A 125 3.29 10.99 29.01
N LEU A 126 2.93 10.94 27.72
CA LEU A 126 1.85 11.77 27.15
C LEU A 126 0.50 11.05 27.19
N ALA A 127 -0.58 11.82 27.17
CA ALA A 127 -1.94 11.32 27.06
C ALA A 127 -2.76 12.25 26.15
N PHE A 128 -3.57 11.65 25.28
CA PHE A 128 -4.40 12.35 24.31
C PHE A 128 -5.78 11.73 24.22
N HIS A 129 -6.76 12.54 23.80
CA HIS A 129 -8.12 12.08 23.61
C HIS A 129 -8.26 11.31 22.28
N ILE A 130 -8.95 10.17 22.33
CA ILE A 130 -9.42 9.47 21.14
C ILE A 130 -10.68 10.18 20.65
N GLY A 131 -10.63 10.70 19.43
CA GLY A 131 -11.78 11.37 18.82
C GLY A 131 -12.71 10.41 18.07
N GLN A 132 -12.14 9.35 17.45
CA GLN A 132 -12.91 8.35 16.70
C GLN A 132 -12.15 7.02 16.70
N ALA A 133 -12.83 5.91 17.00
CA ALA A 133 -12.27 4.56 16.96
C ALA A 133 -13.37 3.52 16.79
N ALA A 134 -12.99 2.30 16.40
CA ALA A 134 -13.90 1.15 16.37
C ALA A 134 -14.56 0.93 17.75
N GLY A 135 -15.86 0.63 17.75
CA GLY A 135 -16.65 0.50 18.97
C GLY A 135 -17.13 1.81 19.59
N GLY A 136 -16.71 2.97 19.06
CA GLY A 136 -17.24 4.29 19.41
C GLY A 136 -18.09 4.92 18.30
N PRO A 137 -18.47 6.20 18.44
CA PRO A 137 -19.15 6.94 17.38
C PRO A 137 -18.29 7.05 16.10
N LEU A 138 -18.83 6.62 14.96
CA LEU A 138 -18.12 6.61 13.68
C LEU A 138 -18.64 7.71 12.74
N ILE A 139 -17.75 8.61 12.34
CA ILE A 139 -18.01 9.70 11.40
C ILE A 139 -17.56 9.30 9.99
N SER A 140 -16.30 8.87 9.86
CA SER A 140 -15.63 8.61 8.57
C SER A 140 -15.09 7.19 8.43
N HIS A 141 -14.86 6.46 9.54
CA HIS A 141 -14.30 5.11 9.56
C HIS A 141 -15.34 4.04 9.19
N LYS A 142 -15.94 4.15 8.00
CA LYS A 142 -17.11 3.36 7.57
C LYS A 142 -16.79 2.34 6.48
N THR A 143 -15.54 2.30 6.03
CA THR A 143 -15.10 1.43 4.93
C THR A 143 -14.20 0.32 5.46
N PRO A 144 -14.09 -0.83 4.78
CA PRO A 144 -13.24 -1.94 5.24
C PRO A 144 -11.79 -1.54 5.54
N ASP A 145 -11.29 -0.55 4.80
CA ASP A 145 -9.95 -0.03 4.93
C ASP A 145 -9.77 0.96 6.10
N SER A 146 -10.85 1.55 6.63
CA SER A 146 -10.80 2.52 7.72
C SER A 146 -11.53 2.10 9.00
N GLN A 147 -12.29 1.00 8.99
CA GLN A 147 -13.18 0.61 10.09
C GLN A 147 -12.47 0.37 11.43
N TYR A 148 -11.18 0.05 11.42
CA TYR A 148 -10.37 -0.16 12.63
C TYR A 148 -9.40 1.00 12.91
N ALA A 149 -9.57 2.13 12.23
CA ALA A 149 -8.69 3.26 12.42
C ALA A 149 -8.98 3.98 13.74
N VAL A 150 -7.92 4.54 14.32
CA VAL A 150 -7.98 5.31 15.56
C VAL A 150 -7.49 6.73 15.29
N ASP A 151 -8.38 7.68 15.51
CA ASP A 151 -8.15 9.11 15.43
C ASP A 151 -7.77 9.65 16.81
N ILE A 152 -6.52 10.12 16.94
CA ILE A 152 -5.98 10.66 18.18
C ILE A 152 -5.82 12.16 18.02
N GLY A 153 -6.55 12.92 18.83
CA GLY A 153 -6.51 14.39 18.82
C GLY A 153 -5.28 14.89 19.57
N MET A 154 -4.34 15.52 18.86
CA MET A 154 -3.09 16.03 19.42
C MET A 154 -2.80 17.47 18.96
N PRO A 155 -2.07 18.27 19.76
CA PRO A 155 -1.55 19.56 19.30
C PRO A 155 -0.65 19.39 18.07
N GLU A 156 -0.75 20.30 17.11
CA GLU A 156 0.15 20.34 15.96
C GLU A 156 1.62 20.41 16.41
N GLY A 157 2.50 19.67 15.74
CA GLY A 157 3.92 19.56 16.09
C GLY A 157 4.23 18.51 17.16
N THR A 158 3.22 17.86 17.75
CA THR A 158 3.44 16.70 18.63
C THR A 158 4.19 15.61 17.86
N PRO A 159 5.32 15.08 18.39
CA PRO A 159 6.01 13.98 17.73
C PRO A 159 5.13 12.73 17.63
N VAL A 160 5.04 12.16 16.44
CA VAL A 160 4.46 10.84 16.19
C VAL A 160 5.60 9.85 16.08
N VAL A 161 5.55 8.77 16.87
CA VAL A 161 6.56 7.70 16.86
C VAL A 161 5.94 6.39 16.39
N ALA A 162 6.78 5.46 15.96
CA ALA A 162 6.32 4.15 15.52
C ALA A 162 5.65 3.40 16.68
N ALA A 163 4.39 2.98 16.48
CA ALA A 163 3.66 2.13 17.42
C ALA A 163 4.26 0.72 17.51
N ARG A 164 4.97 0.29 16.48
CA ARG A 164 5.64 -1.01 16.41
C ARG A 164 6.81 -0.93 15.43
N ASP A 165 7.86 -1.70 15.72
CA ASP A 165 9.06 -1.77 14.89
C ASP A 165 8.73 -2.20 13.46
N GLY A 166 9.51 -1.69 12.51
CA GLY A 166 9.25 -2.02 11.12
C GLY A 166 10.11 -1.27 10.11
N LEU A 167 9.76 -1.49 8.85
CA LEU A 167 10.38 -0.88 7.69
C LEU A 167 9.45 0.19 7.13
N VAL A 168 9.95 1.42 6.98
CA VAL A 168 9.23 2.47 6.27
C VAL A 168 9.17 2.10 4.79
N ILE A 169 7.99 1.76 4.29
CA ILE A 169 7.79 1.29 2.91
C ILE A 169 7.29 2.40 1.98
N ASP A 170 6.71 3.45 2.54
CA ASP A 170 6.19 4.58 1.78
C ASP A 170 6.05 5.84 2.65
N THR A 171 6.20 7.00 2.03
CA THR A 171 6.15 8.31 2.66
C THR A 171 5.55 9.33 1.71
N GLU A 172 4.59 10.13 2.20
CA GLU A 172 4.11 11.36 1.57
C GLU A 172 4.27 12.48 2.60
N ALA A 173 4.93 13.58 2.22
CA ALA A 173 5.39 14.62 3.13
C ALA A 173 5.07 16.05 2.67
N ASN A 174 4.63 16.21 1.41
CA ASN A 174 4.58 17.50 0.74
C ASN A 174 3.16 18.04 0.54
N GLN A 175 2.13 17.37 1.07
CA GLN A 175 0.77 17.87 1.08
C GLN A 175 0.67 19.06 2.04
N ILE A 176 0.35 20.23 1.49
CA ILE A 176 0.11 21.49 2.21
C ILE A 176 -1.38 21.74 2.51
N ARG A 177 -2.27 20.94 1.92
CA ARG A 177 -3.72 21.01 2.12
C ARG A 177 -4.24 19.62 2.45
N GLY A 178 -5.27 19.56 3.28
CA GLY A 178 -6.04 18.35 3.59
C GLY A 178 -7.44 18.75 4.04
N GLY A 179 -8.38 17.80 4.04
CA GLY A 179 -9.75 18.09 4.41
C GLY A 179 -10.74 17.01 3.97
N ARG A 180 -11.98 17.18 4.39
CA ARG A 180 -13.09 16.24 4.11
C ARG A 180 -13.78 16.47 2.78
N SER A 181 -13.46 17.55 2.05
CA SER A 181 -14.01 17.77 0.72
C SER A 181 -13.45 16.73 -0.27
N PRO A 182 -14.21 16.32 -1.29
CA PRO A 182 -13.76 15.32 -2.26
C PRO A 182 -12.39 15.63 -2.89
N GLU A 183 -12.11 16.91 -3.15
CA GLU A 183 -10.83 17.40 -3.70
C GLU A 183 -9.62 17.24 -2.76
N LEU A 184 -9.88 17.09 -1.45
CA LEU A 184 -8.86 17.01 -0.41
C LEU A 184 -8.78 15.63 0.26
N MET A 185 -9.74 14.73 0.00
CA MET A 185 -9.77 13.37 0.57
C MET A 185 -8.50 12.54 0.28
N GLY A 186 -7.78 12.84 -0.80
CA GLY A 186 -6.52 12.19 -1.15
C GLY A 186 -5.26 12.94 -0.70
N LYS A 187 -5.39 14.12 -0.08
CA LYS A 187 -4.27 14.99 0.27
C LYS A 187 -3.98 14.92 1.76
N ALA A 188 -3.11 13.98 2.13
CA ALA A 188 -2.61 13.85 3.49
C ALA A 188 -1.15 13.39 3.44
N ASN A 189 -0.32 13.95 4.32
CA ASN A 189 1.01 13.41 4.57
C ASN A 189 0.85 12.14 5.39
N ALA A 190 1.64 11.13 5.06
CA ALA A 190 1.56 9.83 5.68
C ALA A 190 2.89 9.10 5.68
N VAL A 191 3.05 8.20 6.65
CA VAL A 191 4.10 7.19 6.70
C VAL A 191 3.45 5.82 6.74
N ARG A 192 3.92 4.89 5.91
CA ARG A 192 3.52 3.48 5.93
C ARG A 192 4.67 2.63 6.43
N ILE A 193 4.42 1.81 7.44
CA ILE A 193 5.44 0.98 8.09
C ILE A 193 5.01 -0.48 8.01
N GLN A 194 5.81 -1.30 7.35
CA GLN A 194 5.62 -2.75 7.33
C GLN A 194 6.27 -3.40 8.54
N HIS A 195 5.52 -4.22 9.25
CA HIS A 195 5.97 -5.01 10.39
C HIS A 195 6.49 -6.38 9.95
N ARG A 196 7.14 -7.09 10.88
CA ARG A 196 7.73 -8.42 10.64
C ARG A 196 6.72 -9.46 10.12
N ASP A 197 5.46 -9.35 10.52
CA ASP A 197 4.38 -10.26 10.12
C ASP A 197 3.71 -9.89 8.78
N GLY A 198 4.28 -8.90 8.07
CA GLY A 198 3.81 -8.42 6.79
C GLY A 198 2.70 -7.38 6.88
N THR A 199 2.10 -7.17 8.05
CA THR A 199 1.08 -6.13 8.26
C THR A 199 1.68 -4.73 8.10
N ILE A 200 0.83 -3.77 7.72
CA ILE A 200 1.25 -2.39 7.47
C ILE A 200 0.44 -1.46 8.37
N ALA A 201 1.13 -0.68 9.20
CA ALA A 201 0.56 0.47 9.90
C ALA A 201 0.69 1.72 9.03
N VAL A 202 -0.34 2.57 9.06
CA VAL A 202 -0.32 3.88 8.41
C VAL A 202 -0.56 4.96 9.45
N TYR A 203 0.32 5.96 9.43
CA TYR A 203 0.25 7.17 10.22
C TYR A 203 -0.12 8.28 9.25
N ALA A 204 -1.36 8.78 9.30
CA ALA A 204 -1.88 9.75 8.33
C ALA A 204 -2.13 11.12 8.98
N HIS A 205 -2.40 12.10 8.12
CA HIS A 205 -2.63 13.52 8.48
C HIS A 205 -1.45 14.15 9.21
N LEU A 206 -0.23 13.78 8.82
CA LEU A 206 0.97 14.39 9.37
C LEU A 206 1.12 15.84 8.87
N ALA A 207 1.76 16.69 9.68
CA ALA A 207 2.03 18.07 9.30
C ALA A 207 2.90 18.14 8.03
N HIS A 208 2.72 19.21 7.24
CA HIS A 208 3.58 19.48 6.10
C HIS A 208 5.05 19.59 6.54
N GLY A 209 5.96 18.88 5.87
CA GLY A 209 7.37 18.82 6.28
C GLY A 209 7.63 18.08 7.59
N GLY A 210 6.61 17.49 8.23
CA GLY A 210 6.72 16.77 9.51
C GLY A 210 7.13 15.31 9.39
N VAL A 211 7.30 14.77 8.17
CA VAL A 211 7.76 13.39 7.95
C VAL A 211 9.28 13.35 8.03
N LEU A 212 9.81 12.85 9.14
CA LEU A 212 11.24 12.81 9.43
C LEU A 212 11.93 11.48 9.07
N VAL A 213 11.19 10.56 8.45
CA VAL A 213 11.69 9.25 8.02
C VAL A 213 11.66 9.14 6.51
N ARG A 214 12.49 8.26 5.96
CA ARG A 214 12.56 7.98 4.52
C ARG A 214 12.20 6.54 4.20
N ARG A 215 11.68 6.31 2.99
CA ARG A 215 11.49 4.96 2.43
C ARG A 215 12.78 4.14 2.56
N GLY A 216 12.66 2.91 3.07
CA GLY A 216 13.77 2.00 3.35
C GLY A 216 14.37 2.12 4.77
N GLN A 217 13.99 3.14 5.55
CA GLN A 217 14.45 3.30 6.93
C GLN A 217 13.79 2.28 7.85
N ARG A 218 14.56 1.69 8.77
CA ARG A 218 14.02 0.90 9.89
C ARG A 218 13.73 1.81 11.08
N VAL A 219 12.59 1.57 11.73
CA VAL A 219 12.15 2.27 12.94
C VAL A 219 11.92 1.26 14.06
N LYS A 220 11.98 1.73 15.31
CA LYS A 220 11.75 0.98 16.54
C LYS A 220 11.00 1.84 17.54
#